data_AF-A0A6L6BRI0-F1
#
_entry.id   AF-A0A6L6BRI0-F1
#
_cell.length_a   1.000
_cell.length_b   1.000
_cell.length_c   1.000
_cell.angle_alpha   90.00
_cell.angle_beta   90.00
_cell.angle_gamma   90.00
#
_symmetry.space_group_name_H-M   'P 1'
#
loop_
_entity.id
_entity.type
_entity.pdbx_description
1 polymer ?
#
loop_
_entity_poly.entity_id
_entity_poly.type
_entity_poly.pdbx_seq_one_letter_code
_entity_poly.pdbx_strand_id
1 'polypeptide(L)'
;MDPYLNVPVNDPYIIVSADSHAGLPTADYREYLEKKFHPQFDEFLAERDKALEVSTMLGTRNEDYAKKWFEEHEEALRSGWEATRRDQELDGDGVSGEIIFPDADAVESRTCVPFGAGLGMSGDMDPELGLAGSIAHNRWLAEL
;
A
#
# COMPACT_ATOMS: atom_id res chain seq x y z
N MET A 1 24.25 -37.05 5.41
CA MET A 1 23.93 -36.37 4.15
C MET A 1 22.43 -36.49 3.97
N ASP A 2 21.76 -35.38 3.74
CA ASP A 2 20.32 -35.35 3.49
C ASP A 2 20.02 -36.03 2.14
N PRO A 3 19.25 -37.12 2.09
CA PRO A 3 18.93 -37.84 0.85
C PRO A 3 18.03 -37.04 -0.12
N TYR A 4 17.53 -35.86 0.27
CA TYR A 4 16.69 -35.01 -0.57
C TYR A 4 17.44 -33.87 -1.29
N LEU A 5 18.73 -33.67 -1.00
CA LEU A 5 19.54 -32.59 -1.58
C LEU A 5 20.50 -33.15 -2.64
N ASN A 6 19.95 -33.58 -3.77
CA ASN A 6 20.72 -33.76 -5.01
C ASN A 6 20.52 -32.54 -5.92
N VAL A 7 20.63 -31.34 -5.33
CA VAL A 7 20.45 -30.07 -6.03
C VAL A 7 21.82 -29.67 -6.60
N PRO A 8 21.95 -29.47 -7.92
CA PRO A 8 23.15 -28.91 -8.52
C PRO A 8 23.59 -27.65 -7.78
N VAL A 9 24.90 -27.46 -7.63
CA VAL A 9 25.52 -26.37 -6.85
C VAL A 9 25.14 -24.96 -7.35
N ASN A 10 24.42 -24.84 -8.47
CA ASN A 10 24.04 -23.59 -9.15
C ASN A 10 22.56 -23.55 -9.62
N ASP A 11 21.66 -24.35 -9.03
CA ASP A 11 20.23 -24.15 -9.32
C ASP A 11 19.77 -22.80 -8.73
N PRO A 12 19.03 -21.97 -9.49
CA PRO A 12 18.54 -20.69 -8.99
C PRO A 12 17.53 -20.90 -7.86
N TYR A 13 17.64 -20.08 -6.81
CA TYR A 13 16.60 -20.00 -5.79
C TYR A 13 15.37 -19.29 -6.35
N ILE A 14 14.19 -19.86 -6.12
CA ILE A 14 12.93 -19.16 -6.32
C ILE A 14 12.61 -18.46 -5.00
N ILE A 15 12.53 -17.13 -5.05
CA ILE A 15 12.12 -16.31 -3.91
C ILE A 15 10.67 -15.93 -4.12
N VAL A 16 9.83 -16.23 -3.12
CA VAL A 16 8.45 -15.76 -3.05
C VAL A 16 8.33 -14.86 -1.83
N SER A 17 7.97 -13.59 -2.03
CA SER A 17 7.71 -12.69 -0.92
C SER A 17 6.37 -13.07 -0.27
N ALA A 18 6.40 -13.39 1.03
CA ALA A 18 5.19 -13.68 1.77
C ALA A 18 4.43 -12.40 2.21
N ASP A 19 5.07 -11.24 2.08
CA ASP A 19 4.54 -9.96 2.53
C ASP A 19 5.09 -8.84 1.65
N SER A 20 4.18 -8.18 0.93
CA SER A 20 4.44 -6.99 0.15
C SER A 20 3.20 -6.12 0.23
N HIS A 21 3.34 -4.85 -0.15
CA HIS A 21 2.23 -3.93 -0.11
C HIS A 21 2.00 -3.23 -1.44
N ALA A 22 0.73 -2.93 -1.73
CA ALA A 22 0.31 -2.13 -2.86
C ALA A 22 -0.84 -1.21 -2.44
N GLY A 23 -0.89 -0.02 -3.02
CA GLY A 23 -1.94 0.94 -2.77
C GLY A 23 -1.91 2.07 -3.78
N LEU A 24 -3.07 2.35 -4.37
CA LEU A 24 -3.28 3.52 -5.21
C LEU A 24 -3.13 4.80 -4.37
N PRO A 25 -2.66 5.94 -4.93
CA PRO A 25 -2.78 7.23 -4.27
C PRO A 25 -4.21 7.42 -3.76
N THR A 26 -4.37 7.70 -2.48
CA THR A 26 -5.64 7.48 -1.79
C THR A 26 -6.79 8.19 -2.50
N ALA A 27 -6.59 9.41 -2.98
CA ALA A 27 -7.60 10.21 -3.69
C ALA A 27 -8.16 9.53 -4.96
N ASP A 28 -7.37 8.71 -5.64
CA ASP A 28 -7.75 8.08 -6.91
C ASP A 28 -8.68 6.86 -6.71
N TYR A 29 -8.84 6.36 -5.47
CA TYR A 29 -9.84 5.33 -5.16
C TYR A 29 -11.29 5.79 -5.41
N ARG A 30 -11.51 7.09 -5.59
CA ARG A 30 -12.83 7.66 -5.96
C ARG A 30 -13.46 6.96 -7.16
N GLU A 31 -12.65 6.59 -8.15
CA GLU A 31 -13.09 5.92 -9.38
C GLU A 31 -13.58 4.48 -9.14
N TYR A 32 -13.10 3.85 -8.06
CA TYR A 32 -13.45 2.48 -7.68
C TYR A 32 -14.57 2.41 -6.63
N LEU A 33 -14.90 3.56 -6.02
CA LEU A 33 -15.95 3.71 -5.01
C LEU A 33 -17.32 4.00 -5.64
N GLU A 34 -18.36 3.38 -5.08
CA GLU A 34 -19.73 3.74 -5.42
C GLU A 34 -20.05 5.18 -5.02
N LYS A 35 -20.75 5.91 -5.89
CA LYS A 35 -21.07 7.33 -5.71
C LYS A 35 -21.75 7.66 -4.37
N LYS A 36 -22.48 6.70 -3.77
CA LYS A 36 -23.13 6.89 -2.46
C LYS A 36 -22.15 7.13 -1.32
N PHE A 37 -20.90 6.69 -1.45
CA PHE A 37 -19.84 6.83 -0.44
C PHE A 37 -18.92 8.03 -0.70
N HIS A 38 -19.10 8.74 -1.82
CA HIS A 38 -18.26 9.89 -2.17
C HIS A 38 -18.26 10.99 -1.11
N PRO A 39 -19.40 11.35 -0.46
CA PRO A 39 -19.38 12.34 0.61
C PRO A 39 -18.50 11.94 1.80
N GLN A 40 -18.62 10.70 2.27
CA GLN A 40 -17.80 10.16 3.36
C GLN A 40 -16.33 10.06 2.94
N PHE A 41 -16.07 9.80 1.67
CA PHE A 41 -14.72 9.75 1.13
C PHE A 41 -14.05 11.12 1.13
N ASP A 42 -14.78 12.19 0.80
CA ASP A 42 -14.29 13.57 0.94
C ASP A 42 -13.98 13.93 2.39
N GLU A 43 -14.84 13.51 3.33
CA GLU A 43 -14.61 13.69 4.76
C GLU A 43 -13.35 12.94 5.21
N PHE A 44 -13.18 11.68 4.79
CA PHE A 44 -12.01 10.86 5.08
C PHE A 44 -10.71 11.49 4.58
N LEU A 45 -10.68 12.03 3.36
CA LEU A 45 -9.51 12.74 2.83
C LEU A 45 -9.17 13.98 3.68
N ALA A 46 -10.18 14.78 4.03
CA ALA A 46 -9.99 15.96 4.85
C ALA A 46 -9.54 15.64 6.29
N GLU A 47 -10.00 14.52 6.86
CA GLU A 47 -9.55 14.02 8.17
C GLU A 47 -8.09 13.58 8.15
N ARG A 48 -7.64 12.94 7.07
CA ARG A 48 -6.24 12.56 6.90
C ARG A 48 -5.31 13.78 6.86
N ASP A 49 -5.67 14.82 6.13
CA ASP A 49 -4.89 16.05 6.06
C ASP A 49 -4.74 16.68 7.45
N LYS A 50 -5.85 16.76 8.20
CA LYS A 50 -5.83 17.23 9.60
C LYS A 50 -4.99 16.32 10.51
N ALA A 51 -5.06 15.00 10.33
CA ALA A 51 -4.28 14.06 11.13
C ALA A 51 -2.76 14.24 10.90
N LEU A 52 -2.34 14.51 9.66
CA LEU A 52 -0.95 14.83 9.33
C LEU A 52 -0.49 16.14 9.98
N GLU A 53 -1.33 17.19 9.95
CA GLU A 53 -1.05 18.46 10.65
C GLU A 53 -0.91 18.25 12.16
N VAL A 54 -1.84 17.54 12.77
CA VAL A 54 -1.83 17.22 14.21
C VAL A 54 -0.61 16.40 14.58
N SER A 55 -0.23 15.40 13.77
CA SER A 55 0.94 14.56 14.02
C SER A 55 2.25 15.36 13.98
N THR A 56 2.37 16.32 13.05
CA THR A 56 3.51 17.25 13.02
C THR A 56 3.53 18.14 14.25
N MET A 57 2.38 18.72 14.64
CA MET A 57 2.26 19.58 15.82
C MET A 57 2.59 18.84 17.13
N LEU A 58 2.23 17.56 17.24
CA LEU A 58 2.55 16.71 18.39
C LEU A 58 3.98 16.16 18.35
N GLY A 59 4.73 16.40 17.27
CA GLY A 59 6.09 15.89 17.08
C GLY A 59 6.16 14.38 16.87
N THR A 60 5.03 13.72 16.56
CA THR A 60 4.99 12.29 16.23
C THR A 60 5.32 12.01 14.77
N ARG A 61 5.27 13.05 13.92
CA ARG A 61 5.80 13.08 12.54
C ARG A 61 6.90 14.12 12.45
N ASN A 62 7.97 13.77 11.72
CA ASN A 62 9.03 14.70 11.34
C ASN A 62 8.87 15.07 9.85
N GLU A 63 8.48 16.31 9.58
CA GLU A 63 8.21 16.80 8.22
C GLU A 63 9.47 16.85 7.35
N ASP A 64 10.61 17.26 7.90
CA ASP A 64 11.88 17.31 7.16
C ASP A 64 12.32 15.89 6.75
N TYR A 65 12.14 14.91 7.63
CA TYR A 65 12.40 13.51 7.32
C TYR A 65 11.46 13.01 6.22
N ALA A 66 10.15 13.23 6.34
CA ALA A 66 9.18 12.77 5.36
C ALA A 66 9.46 13.36 3.99
N LYS A 67 9.71 14.68 3.92
CA LYS A 67 10.07 15.37 2.69
C LYS A 67 11.31 14.74 2.04
N LYS A 68 12.39 14.57 2.80
CA LYS A 68 13.63 13.98 2.28
C LYS A 68 13.40 12.54 1.80
N TRP A 69 12.64 11.75 2.57
CA TRP A 69 12.34 10.36 2.20
C TRP A 69 11.61 10.31 0.86
N PHE A 70 10.60 11.15 0.63
CA PHE A 70 9.88 11.18 -0.64
C PHE A 70 10.75 11.69 -1.81
N GLU A 71 11.59 12.71 -1.60
CA GLU A 71 12.55 13.15 -2.63
C GLU A 71 13.48 12.01 -3.10
N GLU A 72 13.85 11.10 -2.19
CA GLU A 72 14.74 9.98 -2.48
C GLU A 72 14.02 8.74 -3.02
N HIS A 73 12.74 8.52 -2.67
CA HIS A 73 12.05 7.24 -2.88
C HIS A 73 10.75 7.33 -3.70
N GLU A 74 10.32 8.52 -4.16
CA GLU A 74 9.06 8.68 -4.90
C GLU A 74 8.97 7.78 -6.14
N GLU A 75 10.08 7.60 -6.86
CA GLU A 75 10.11 6.74 -8.06
C GLU A 75 9.88 5.27 -7.72
N ALA A 76 10.58 4.74 -6.72
CA ALA A 76 10.42 3.36 -6.27
C ALA A 76 9.05 3.14 -5.62
N LEU A 77 8.52 4.13 -4.88
CA LEU A 77 7.21 4.06 -4.23
C LEU A 77 6.07 3.83 -5.24
N ARG A 78 6.23 4.29 -6.50
CA ARG A 78 5.26 4.01 -7.58
C ARG A 78 5.06 2.54 -7.90
N SER A 79 6.00 1.66 -7.54
CA SER A 79 5.80 0.19 -7.60
C SER A 79 4.59 -0.28 -6.76
N GLY A 80 4.11 0.55 -5.83
CA GLY A 80 2.88 0.33 -5.09
C GLY A 80 1.61 0.42 -5.95
N TRP A 81 1.65 1.04 -7.14
CA TRP A 81 0.48 1.18 -8.03
C TRP A 81 0.75 1.19 -9.54
N GLU A 82 2.00 1.14 -9.98
CA GLU A 82 2.39 1.03 -11.38
C GLU A 82 2.98 -0.37 -11.63
N ALA A 83 2.21 -1.24 -12.28
CA ALA A 83 2.56 -2.65 -12.53
C ALA A 83 3.95 -2.84 -13.14
N THR A 84 4.25 -2.11 -14.22
CA THR A 84 5.56 -2.21 -14.90
C THR A 84 6.72 -1.78 -14.02
N ARG A 85 6.52 -0.80 -13.11
CA ARG A 85 7.55 -0.42 -12.16
C ARG A 85 7.71 -1.49 -11.07
N ARG A 86 6.60 -2.06 -10.62
CA ARG A 86 6.60 -3.18 -9.67
C ARG A 86 7.40 -4.37 -10.17
N ASP A 87 7.17 -4.78 -11.41
CA ASP A 87 7.95 -5.85 -12.05
C ASP A 87 9.45 -5.55 -12.04
N GLN A 88 9.85 -4.30 -12.29
CA GLN A 88 11.27 -3.89 -12.27
C GLN A 88 11.90 -3.97 -10.88
N GLU A 89 11.20 -3.57 -9.83
CA GLU A 89 11.68 -3.69 -8.45
C GLU A 89 11.78 -5.17 -8.04
N LEU A 90 10.77 -5.98 -8.37
CA LEU A 90 10.77 -7.42 -8.09
C LEU A 90 11.90 -8.16 -8.83
N ASP A 91 12.12 -7.85 -10.11
CA ASP A 91 13.23 -8.37 -10.90
C ASP A 91 14.59 -7.95 -10.32
N GLY A 92 14.69 -6.71 -9.83
CA GLY A 92 15.88 -6.18 -9.17
C GLY A 92 16.25 -6.94 -7.88
N ASP A 93 15.24 -7.34 -7.12
CA ASP A 93 15.39 -8.10 -5.87
C ASP A 93 15.44 -9.62 -6.07
N GLY A 94 15.19 -10.11 -7.30
CA GLY A 94 15.14 -11.54 -7.62
C GLY A 94 13.90 -12.25 -7.09
N VAL A 95 12.80 -11.53 -6.87
CA VAL A 95 11.52 -12.04 -6.38
C VAL A 95 10.70 -12.57 -7.55
N SER A 96 10.39 -13.86 -7.54
CA SER A 96 9.62 -14.53 -8.60
C SER A 96 8.10 -14.48 -8.41
N GLY A 97 7.64 -14.03 -7.24
CA GLY A 97 6.23 -13.91 -6.91
C GLY A 97 6.04 -13.37 -5.50
N GLU A 98 4.82 -12.93 -5.20
CA GLU A 98 4.54 -12.24 -3.94
C GLU A 98 3.09 -12.36 -3.49
N ILE A 99 2.88 -12.12 -2.21
CA ILE A 99 1.57 -11.85 -1.62
C ILE A 99 1.45 -10.36 -1.40
N ILE A 100 0.35 -9.76 -1.87
CA ILE A 100 0.13 -8.31 -1.82
C ILE A 100 -0.94 -7.99 -0.77
N PHE A 101 -0.56 -7.16 0.20
CA PHE A 101 -1.43 -6.53 1.19
C PHE A 101 -1.70 -5.06 0.84
N PRO A 102 -2.75 -4.45 1.40
CA PRO A 102 -3.05 -3.05 1.14
C PRO A 102 -2.04 -2.09 1.80
N ASP A 103 -2.01 -0.84 1.32
CA ASP A 103 -1.25 0.32 1.83
C ASP A 103 0.26 0.25 1.56
N ALA A 104 0.77 1.03 0.60
CA ALA A 104 2.19 0.99 0.19
C ALA A 104 3.10 2.09 0.80
N ASP A 105 2.53 3.12 1.44
CA ASP A 105 3.26 4.25 2.01
C ASP A 105 3.27 4.19 3.53
N ALA A 106 4.41 3.79 4.11
CA ALA A 106 4.60 3.69 5.55
C ALA A 106 4.96 5.03 6.23
N VAL A 107 5.17 6.11 5.47
CA VAL A 107 5.66 7.40 6.00
C VAL A 107 4.50 8.35 6.28
N GLU A 108 3.60 8.53 5.31
CA GLU A 108 2.43 9.42 5.44
C GLU A 108 1.11 8.75 5.05
N SER A 109 1.13 7.45 4.74
CA SER A 109 -0.06 6.69 4.34
C SER A 109 -0.81 7.35 3.19
N ARG A 110 -0.10 7.89 2.19
CA ARG A 110 -0.69 8.57 1.01
C ARG A 110 -1.31 7.61 0.00
N THR A 111 -1.09 6.31 0.20
CA THR A 111 -1.63 5.23 -0.62
C THR A 111 -2.52 4.28 0.19
N CYS A 112 -3.07 4.75 1.31
CA CYS A 112 -3.93 3.92 2.14
C CYS A 112 -5.29 3.66 1.50
N VAL A 113 -5.88 2.51 1.80
CA VAL A 113 -7.24 2.14 1.42
C VAL A 113 -8.26 3.08 2.09
N PRO A 114 -9.36 3.47 1.38
CA PRO A 114 -10.39 4.31 1.95
C PRO A 114 -10.98 3.76 3.24
N PHE A 115 -11.38 4.69 4.12
CA PHE A 115 -12.10 4.39 5.36
C PHE A 115 -11.31 3.53 6.36
N GLY A 116 -10.01 3.32 6.14
CA GLY A 116 -9.16 2.55 7.05
C GLY A 116 -9.20 1.04 6.83
N ALA A 117 -9.77 0.55 5.72
CA ALA A 117 -9.94 -0.89 5.49
C ALA A 117 -8.64 -1.68 5.23
N GLY A 118 -7.49 -1.00 5.18
CA GLY A 118 -6.14 -1.58 5.09
C GLY A 118 -5.50 -1.81 6.47
N LEU A 119 -4.26 -1.32 6.66
CA LEU A 119 -3.51 -1.42 7.91
C LEU A 119 -4.16 -0.66 9.08
N GLY A 120 -5.01 0.33 8.77
CA GLY A 120 -5.76 1.09 9.75
C GLY A 120 -7.01 0.38 10.31
N MET A 121 -7.26 -0.87 9.94
CA MET A 121 -8.52 -1.54 10.27
C MET A 121 -8.66 -1.78 11.77
N SER A 122 -9.80 -1.34 12.32
CA SER A 122 -10.16 -1.45 13.73
C SER A 122 -11.58 -1.96 13.91
N GLY A 123 -11.88 -2.55 15.07
CA GLY A 123 -13.18 -3.19 15.34
C GLY A 123 -14.35 -2.22 15.56
N ASP A 124 -14.09 -0.93 15.69
CA ASP A 124 -15.05 0.16 15.90
C ASP A 124 -15.41 0.90 14.60
N MET A 125 -14.81 0.51 13.48
CA MET A 125 -15.05 1.09 12.17
C MET A 125 -16.47 0.81 11.68
N ASP A 126 -17.06 1.76 10.92
CA ASP A 126 -18.33 1.51 10.26
C ASP A 126 -18.18 0.34 9.26
N PRO A 127 -18.90 -0.78 9.45
CA PRO A 127 -18.71 -1.96 8.63
C PRO A 127 -19.13 -1.75 7.17
N GLU A 128 -20.07 -0.84 6.88
CA GLU A 128 -20.45 -0.52 5.50
C GLU A 128 -19.35 0.27 4.80
N LEU A 129 -18.74 1.25 5.48
CA LEU A 129 -17.62 2.02 4.94
C LEU A 129 -16.37 1.15 4.79
N GLY A 130 -16.05 0.34 5.80
CA GLY A 130 -14.93 -0.60 5.73
C GLY A 130 -15.05 -1.56 4.54
N LEU A 131 -16.23 -2.17 4.36
CA LEU A 131 -16.49 -3.04 3.20
C LEU A 131 -16.39 -2.28 1.87
N ALA A 132 -16.89 -1.04 1.79
CA ALA A 132 -16.77 -0.21 0.60
C ALA A 132 -15.30 0.08 0.25
N GLY A 133 -14.47 0.38 1.25
CA GLY A 133 -13.02 0.55 1.09
C GLY A 133 -12.34 -0.72 0.58
N SER A 134 -12.63 -1.87 1.21
CA SER A 134 -12.09 -3.17 0.76
C SER A 134 -12.50 -3.52 -0.66
N ILE A 135 -13.76 -3.27 -1.04
CA ILE A 135 -14.24 -3.53 -2.41
C ILE A 135 -13.53 -2.61 -3.40
N ALA A 136 -13.37 -1.33 -3.09
CA ALA A 136 -12.65 -0.39 -3.95
C ALA A 136 -11.18 -0.82 -4.14
N HIS A 137 -10.51 -1.22 -3.06
CA HIS A 137 -9.14 -1.75 -3.14
C HIS A 137 -9.07 -3.02 -4.00
N ASN A 138 -9.95 -3.99 -3.77
CA ASN A 138 -9.95 -5.24 -4.53
C ASN A 138 -10.24 -5.02 -6.03
N ARG A 139 -11.11 -4.05 -6.38
CA ARG A 139 -11.38 -3.71 -7.79
C ARG A 139 -10.14 -3.14 -8.46
N TRP A 140 -9.48 -2.19 -7.81
CA TRP A 140 -8.25 -1.60 -8.32
C TRP A 140 -7.11 -2.63 -8.38
N LEU A 141 -6.90 -3.41 -7.33
CA LEU A 141 -5.82 -4.40 -7.27
C LEU A 141 -5.97 -5.49 -8.33
N ALA A 142 -7.20 -5.81 -8.75
CA ALA A 142 -7.43 -6.74 -9.86
C ALA A 142 -7.00 -6.19 -11.24
N GLU A 143 -6.76 -4.88 -11.35
CA GLU A 143 -6.27 -4.19 -12.53
C GLU A 143 -4.77 -3.85 -12.47
N LEU A 144 -4.15 -4.03 -11.30
CA LEU A 144 -2.69 -3.90 -11.09
C LEU A 144 -1.97 -5.09 -11.75
#